data_AF-A0A0K1P0N3-F1
#
_entry.id   AF-A0A0K1P0N3-F1
#
_cell.length_a   1.000
_cell.length_b   1.000
_cell.length_c   1.000
_cell.angle_alpha   90.00
_cell.angle_beta   90.00
_cell.angle_gamma   90.00
#
_symmetry.space_group_name_H-M   'P 1'
#
loop_
_entity.id
_entity.type
_entity.pdbx_description
1 polymer ?
#
loop_
_entity_poly.entity_id
_entity_poly.type
_entity_poly.pdbx_seq_one_letter_code
_entity_poly.pdbx_strand_id
1 'polypeptide(L)'
;GYCIVHILETMKTYSEEDGLTEEAIVTKLRTCRYHHLFLHASLRNNASGTCRWGEFGEGGLLWGECRGRPFEWFDGNPVAHLLSKVRELYGLDQEVSFRNVSVSSEKRPRPLHLGTATQIGALPTEGIPSLLKVLFPSNCTGLPVLYVRDLLLNPPSFEIASAIQATCKHMSNVTCSIPDFTCLSSAKLVKLLESKEVNHIEFCRIKNVVDEILQMYQNPELHHILQLLLKPTWLATGLSIEFESLVNECGWISDKIGETISLDGEKDQKLNSSTVIPSDFFEAMESPWKGRVKRIHAEEAFAAVEKAADDLSRVVTEDFLPIVARVKATTAPLGGPKGEISCVLVDEICRGTETAKGTCIAGSIIENLDEIGCLGIVSTHLHGIFSLSLDTKNTVFKAMGTEEIDGETKTTWKLIDGICKESLAFETARAEGIPENIIERAQELYSSLNGKDAYLEKDVRKVNQEVESEPIFNEITNGIKITSVHSRSKRETGMEKLQKEVVSAITKIYQEKLIDHFMPSEILQTAEINFVTVASREQPPPSTIGASSVYVLFQPDKKLYVGQTDDLEGRVRAHRAKEGNVSFLYIIVPGKSIACQLETLLINQLPHEG
;
A
#
# COMPACT_ATOMS: atom_id res chain seq x y z
N GLY A 1 36.24 -13.16 26.53
CA GLY A 1 35.27 -12.15 26.10
C GLY A 1 33.89 -12.73 26.24
N TYR A 2 32.91 -12.07 25.65
CA TYR A 2 31.54 -12.58 25.59
C TYR A 2 31.17 -12.92 24.14
N CYS A 3 30.21 -13.83 23.99
CA CYS A 3 29.60 -14.20 22.72
C CYS A 3 28.12 -13.82 22.74
N ILE A 4 27.61 -13.34 21.62
CA ILE A 4 26.18 -13.12 21.39
C ILE A 4 25.72 -13.91 20.17
N VAL A 5 24.62 -14.63 20.32
CA VAL A 5 23.95 -15.35 19.24
C VAL A 5 22.63 -14.66 18.95
N HIS A 6 22.46 -14.17 17.73
CA HIS A 6 21.21 -13.60 17.26
C HIS A 6 20.51 -14.58 16.33
N ILE A 7 19.21 -14.78 16.53
CA ILE A 7 18.37 -15.58 15.62
C ILE A 7 17.25 -14.70 15.11
N LEU A 8 17.08 -14.68 13.79
CA LEU A 8 15.96 -14.06 13.12
C LEU A 8 15.12 -15.17 12.49
N GLU A 9 14.03 -15.52 13.16
CA GLU A 9 13.15 -16.64 12.81
C GLU A 9 12.53 -16.47 11.41
N THR A 10 11.89 -15.33 11.14
CA THR A 10 11.29 -15.01 9.83
C THR A 10 12.22 -15.17 8.64
N MET A 11 13.52 -14.92 8.82
CA MET A 11 14.53 -15.07 7.76
C MET A 11 15.24 -16.43 7.80
N LYS A 12 14.94 -17.27 8.80
CA LYS A 12 15.61 -18.54 9.08
C LYS A 12 17.13 -18.37 9.12
N THR A 13 17.59 -17.33 9.79
CA THR A 13 19.03 -17.01 9.90
C THR A 13 19.47 -16.90 11.36
N TYR A 14 20.73 -17.24 11.61
CA TYR A 14 21.40 -16.92 12.87
C TYR A 14 22.78 -16.33 12.63
N SER A 15 23.26 -15.51 13.55
CA SER A 15 24.63 -15.00 13.60
C SER A 15 25.23 -15.20 14.98
N GLU A 16 26.53 -15.47 15.01
CA GLU A 16 27.34 -15.64 16.20
C GLU A 16 28.49 -14.62 16.15
N GLU A 17 28.57 -13.76 17.16
CA GLU A 17 29.66 -12.80 17.33
C GLU A 17 30.39 -13.09 18.63
N ASP A 18 31.64 -13.56 18.52
CA ASP A 18 32.51 -13.85 19.66
C ASP A 18 33.58 -12.76 19.89
N GLY A 19 34.22 -12.78 21.06
CA GLY A 19 35.30 -11.87 21.41
C GLY A 19 34.85 -10.48 21.85
N LEU A 20 33.56 -10.31 22.17
CA LEU A 20 33.00 -9.03 22.59
C LEU A 20 33.46 -8.67 24.01
N THR A 21 33.62 -7.36 24.26
CA THR A 21 33.77 -6.82 25.62
C THR A 21 32.41 -6.74 26.30
N GLU A 22 32.40 -6.63 27.62
CA GLU A 22 31.15 -6.48 28.39
C GLU A 22 30.33 -5.28 27.92
N GLU A 23 31.00 -4.14 27.73
CA GLU A 23 30.40 -2.91 27.24
C GLU A 23 29.85 -3.04 25.81
N ALA A 24 30.53 -3.80 24.94
CA ALA A 24 30.07 -4.04 23.58
C ALA A 24 28.76 -4.84 23.55
N ILE A 25 28.63 -5.85 24.42
CA ILE A 25 27.37 -6.60 24.55
C ILE A 25 26.26 -5.72 25.11
N VAL A 26 26.52 -4.95 26.17
CA VAL A 26 25.52 -4.03 26.74
C VAL A 26 25.04 -3.04 25.67
N THR A 27 25.97 -2.50 24.89
CA THR A 27 25.66 -1.61 23.77
C THR A 27 24.75 -2.30 22.75
N LYS A 28 25.08 -3.53 22.32
CA LYS A 28 24.25 -4.32 21.40
C LYS A 28 22.87 -4.63 21.96
N LEU A 29 22.74 -4.97 23.25
CA LEU A 29 21.44 -5.23 23.90
C LEU A 29 20.56 -3.98 24.00
N ARG A 30 21.16 -2.78 24.01
CA ARG A 30 20.44 -1.50 23.98
C ARG A 30 20.01 -1.08 22.58
N THR A 31 20.79 -1.45 21.55
CA THR A 31 20.52 -1.05 20.17
C THR A 31 19.67 -2.05 19.41
N CYS A 32 19.84 -3.34 19.67
CA CYS A 32 19.11 -4.41 18.98
C CYS A 32 17.71 -4.57 19.56
N ARG A 33 16.71 -4.69 18.69
CA ARG A 33 15.37 -5.11 19.07
C ARG A 33 15.31 -6.64 19.08
N TYR A 34 14.79 -7.20 20.15
CA TYR A 34 14.60 -8.65 20.31
C TYR A 34 13.32 -8.93 21.09
N HIS A 35 12.73 -10.11 20.87
CA HIS A 35 11.51 -10.55 21.56
C HIS A 35 11.84 -11.36 22.82
N HIS A 36 12.84 -12.25 22.73
CA HIS A 36 13.25 -13.14 23.81
C HIS A 36 14.75 -13.02 24.07
N LEU A 37 15.13 -13.05 25.34
CA LEU A 37 16.53 -13.05 25.78
C LEU A 37 16.85 -14.38 26.47
N PHE A 38 17.92 -15.01 26.03
CA PHE A 38 18.42 -16.25 26.62
C PHE A 38 19.83 -16.04 27.14
N LEU A 39 20.09 -16.49 28.36
CA LEU A 39 21.40 -16.43 28.99
C LEU A 39 21.98 -17.83 29.10
N HIS A 40 23.20 -18.00 28.61
CA HIS A 40 23.88 -19.28 28.70
C HIS A 40 24.54 -19.45 30.07
N ALA A 41 24.43 -20.65 30.64
CA ALA A 41 24.93 -20.97 31.97
C ALA A 41 26.43 -20.73 32.20
N SER A 42 27.23 -20.61 31.14
CA SER A 42 28.64 -20.21 31.25
C SER A 42 28.82 -18.81 31.86
N LEU A 43 27.78 -17.95 31.85
CA LEU A 43 27.83 -16.67 32.55
C LEU A 43 27.84 -16.86 34.06
N ARG A 44 26.98 -17.74 34.61
CA ARG A 44 26.91 -18.02 36.05
C ARG A 44 28.05 -18.91 36.53
N ASN A 45 28.47 -19.89 35.74
CA ASN A 45 29.42 -20.92 36.18
C ASN A 45 30.78 -20.70 35.51
N ASN A 46 31.79 -20.27 36.29
CA ASN A 46 33.17 -20.30 35.80
C ASN A 46 33.72 -21.75 35.78
N ALA A 47 34.91 -21.93 35.20
CA ALA A 47 35.55 -23.26 35.09
C ALA A 47 35.80 -23.97 36.44
N SER A 48 35.71 -23.24 37.57
CA SER A 48 35.82 -23.76 38.94
C SER A 48 34.48 -23.96 39.64
N GLY A 49 33.34 -23.77 38.97
CA GLY A 49 32.00 -23.97 39.52
C GLY A 49 31.54 -22.91 40.53
N THR A 50 32.24 -21.77 40.61
CA THR A 50 31.89 -20.66 41.50
C THR A 50 31.10 -19.59 40.73
N CYS A 51 30.02 -19.09 41.35
CA CYS A 51 29.17 -18.06 40.74
C CYS A 51 29.74 -16.66 41.01
N ARG A 52 30.26 -16.01 39.97
CA ARG A 52 30.81 -14.64 40.05
C ARG A 52 30.02 -13.62 39.23
N TRP A 53 28.97 -14.04 38.53
CA TRP A 53 28.15 -13.13 37.73
C TRP A 53 27.06 -12.47 38.59
N GLY A 54 27.11 -11.14 38.71
CA GLY A 54 26.20 -10.37 39.56
C GLY A 54 26.63 -8.91 39.71
N GLU A 55 25.86 -8.14 40.48
CA GLU A 55 25.99 -6.67 40.61
C GLU A 55 27.39 -6.19 41.02
N PHE A 56 28.10 -6.97 41.83
CA PHE A 56 29.46 -6.66 42.31
C PHE A 56 30.52 -7.65 41.81
N GLY A 57 30.19 -8.45 40.80
CA GLY A 57 31.01 -9.54 40.28
C GLY A 57 31.56 -9.29 38.86
N GLU A 58 32.16 -10.33 38.28
CA GLU A 58 32.54 -10.31 36.86
C GLU A 58 31.24 -10.21 36.03
N GLY A 59 31.13 -9.24 35.12
CA GLY A 59 29.90 -9.07 34.34
C GLY A 59 28.82 -8.19 34.97
N GLY A 60 29.15 -7.34 35.94
CA GLY A 60 28.20 -6.48 36.65
C GLY A 60 27.44 -5.47 35.77
N LEU A 61 28.06 -4.91 34.72
CA LEU A 61 27.37 -4.03 33.76
C LEU A 61 26.35 -4.83 32.94
N LEU A 62 26.75 -6.01 32.48
CA LEU A 62 25.86 -6.90 31.73
C LEU A 62 24.71 -7.41 32.61
N TRP A 63 24.99 -7.75 33.87
CA TRP A 63 23.99 -8.10 34.86
C TRP A 63 22.98 -6.97 35.07
N GLY A 64 23.46 -5.74 35.25
CA GLY A 64 22.60 -4.55 35.37
C GLY A 64 21.67 -4.36 34.17
N GLU A 65 22.16 -4.61 32.96
CA GLU A 65 21.37 -4.52 31.73
C GLU A 65 20.31 -5.63 31.60
N CYS A 66 20.65 -6.87 32.01
CA CYS A 66 19.77 -8.03 31.89
C CYS A 66 18.76 -8.16 33.03
N ARG A 67 19.09 -7.76 34.27
CA ARG A 67 18.26 -7.95 35.48
C ARG A 67 16.86 -7.33 35.36
N GLY A 68 16.73 -6.24 34.62
CA GLY A 68 15.46 -5.56 34.38
C GLY A 68 14.61 -6.14 33.24
N ARG A 69 15.07 -7.20 32.57
CA ARG A 69 14.43 -7.77 31.38
C ARG A 69 14.08 -9.25 31.62
N PRO A 70 12.99 -9.76 31.02
CA PRO A 70 12.70 -11.18 31.08
C PRO A 70 13.76 -11.97 30.30
N PHE A 71 14.39 -12.95 30.96
CA PHE A 71 15.33 -13.86 30.32
C PHE A 71 15.18 -15.28 30.84
N GLU A 72 15.59 -16.25 30.02
CA GLU A 72 15.62 -17.66 30.37
C GLU A 72 17.05 -18.20 30.36
N TRP A 73 17.35 -19.12 31.28
CA TRP A 73 18.64 -19.79 31.32
C TRP A 73 18.62 -21.06 30.48
N PHE A 74 19.74 -21.34 29.82
CA PHE A 74 19.95 -22.62 29.15
C PHE A 74 21.40 -23.10 29.25
N ASP A 75 21.60 -24.40 29.06
CA ASP A 75 22.89 -25.10 29.14
C ASP A 75 23.14 -25.84 27.80
N GLY A 76 24.39 -26.22 27.51
CA GLY A 76 24.74 -27.03 26.34
C GLY A 76 25.39 -26.23 25.21
N ASN A 77 25.22 -26.65 23.96
CA ASN A 77 25.76 -25.89 22.83
C ASN A 77 24.92 -24.61 22.61
N PRO A 78 25.54 -23.39 22.65
CA PRO A 78 24.82 -22.13 22.56
C PRO A 78 23.92 -22.01 21.34
N VAL A 79 24.44 -22.36 20.16
CA VAL A 79 23.72 -22.21 18.88
C VAL A 79 22.64 -23.29 18.73
N ALA A 80 23.02 -24.57 18.87
CA ALA A 80 22.10 -25.68 18.60
C ALA A 80 20.88 -25.67 19.54
N HIS A 81 21.10 -25.38 20.83
CA HIS A 81 20.00 -25.36 21.79
C HIS A 81 19.11 -24.12 21.60
N LEU A 82 19.70 -22.96 21.32
CA LEU A 82 18.92 -21.76 21.05
C LEU A 82 18.06 -21.92 19.78
N LEU A 83 18.59 -22.54 18.73
CA LEU A 83 17.81 -22.90 17.54
C LEU A 83 16.66 -23.86 17.90
N SER A 84 16.88 -24.86 18.75
CA SER A 84 15.82 -25.75 19.23
C SER A 84 14.73 -25.00 20.00
N LYS A 85 15.11 -24.03 20.85
CA LYS A 85 14.17 -23.21 21.62
C LYS A 85 13.36 -22.28 20.73
N VAL A 86 13.97 -21.67 19.72
CA VAL A 86 13.25 -20.86 18.73
C VAL A 86 12.26 -21.72 17.95
N ARG A 87 12.61 -22.95 17.56
CA ARG A 87 11.65 -23.86 16.92
C ARG A 87 10.45 -24.17 17.80
N GLU A 88 10.68 -24.43 19.09
CA GLU A 88 9.63 -24.67 20.07
C GLU A 88 8.71 -23.43 20.24
N LEU A 89 9.30 -22.24 20.42
CA LEU A 89 8.56 -21.00 20.65
C LEU A 89 7.69 -20.57 19.46
N TYR A 90 8.18 -20.76 18.24
CA TYR A 90 7.51 -20.32 17.01
C TYR A 90 6.80 -21.47 16.28
N GLY A 91 6.77 -22.68 16.84
CA GLY A 91 6.10 -23.84 16.26
C GLY A 91 6.69 -24.28 14.91
N LEU A 92 8.01 -24.17 14.74
CA LEU A 92 8.69 -24.55 13.50
C LEU A 92 9.03 -26.05 13.49
N ASP A 93 8.95 -26.67 12.31
CA ASP A 93 9.35 -28.06 12.14
C ASP A 93 10.85 -28.27 12.46
N GLN A 94 11.19 -29.46 12.97
CA GLN A 94 12.57 -29.80 13.31
C GLN A 94 13.50 -29.82 12.09
N GLU A 95 12.95 -30.05 10.89
CA GLU A 95 13.68 -30.05 9.63
C GLU A 95 14.02 -28.64 9.11
N VAL A 96 13.44 -27.58 9.70
CA VAL A 96 13.74 -26.20 9.31
C VAL A 96 15.20 -25.89 9.61
N SER A 97 15.97 -25.70 8.53
CA SER A 97 17.36 -25.30 8.58
C SER A 97 17.49 -23.80 8.76
N PHE A 98 18.41 -23.38 9.62
CA PHE A 98 18.78 -21.98 9.79
C PHE A 98 20.14 -21.74 9.15
N ARG A 99 20.24 -20.69 8.34
CA ARG A 99 21.49 -20.29 7.69
C ARG A 99 22.37 -19.48 8.64
N ASN A 100 23.65 -19.81 8.69
CA ASN A 100 24.64 -19.00 9.40
C ASN A 100 25.00 -17.75 8.59
N VAL A 101 24.90 -16.58 9.23
CA VAL A 101 25.17 -15.24 8.68
C VAL A 101 26.48 -14.65 9.23
N SER A 102 27.18 -15.37 10.11
CA SER A 102 28.38 -14.86 10.79
C SER A 102 29.49 -14.53 9.79
N VAL A 103 29.95 -13.27 9.80
CA VAL A 103 31.10 -12.79 9.02
C VAL A 103 32.35 -12.85 9.90
N SER A 104 33.48 -13.32 9.34
CA SER A 104 34.75 -13.45 10.06
C SER A 104 35.13 -12.14 10.78
N SER A 105 35.51 -12.27 12.05
CA SER A 105 35.89 -11.14 12.93
C SER A 105 37.34 -10.68 12.73
N GLU A 106 38.07 -11.28 11.80
CA GLU A 106 39.47 -10.95 11.55
C GLU A 106 39.63 -9.47 11.12
N LYS A 107 40.49 -8.73 11.84
CA LYS A 107 40.81 -7.31 11.59
C LYS A 107 39.65 -6.33 11.79
N ARG A 108 38.63 -6.68 12.56
CA ARG A 108 37.58 -5.74 12.98
C ARG A 108 38.11 -4.75 14.02
N PRO A 109 37.85 -3.43 13.88
CA PRO A 109 38.11 -2.48 14.95
C PRO A 109 37.31 -2.83 16.21
N ARG A 110 37.82 -2.46 17.38
CA ARG A 110 37.09 -2.69 18.63
C ARG A 110 35.84 -1.79 18.68
N PRO A 111 34.69 -2.30 19.14
CA PRO A 111 33.51 -1.48 19.44
C PRO A 111 33.83 -0.32 20.38
N LEU A 112 33.04 0.76 20.29
CA LEU A 112 33.16 1.88 21.23
C LEU A 112 32.85 1.42 22.66
N HIS A 113 33.63 1.94 23.60
CA HIS A 113 33.34 1.80 25.02
C HIS A 113 32.00 2.46 25.37
N LEU A 114 31.24 1.85 26.30
CA LEU A 114 29.92 2.34 26.70
C LEU A 114 29.98 3.79 27.18
N GLY A 115 31.01 4.12 27.98
CA GLY A 115 31.25 5.48 28.45
C GLY A 115 31.45 6.47 27.30
N THR A 116 32.29 6.12 26.32
CA THR A 116 32.53 6.96 25.14
C THR A 116 31.26 7.12 24.29
N ALA A 117 30.57 6.02 24.00
CA ALA A 117 29.33 6.02 23.23
C ALA A 117 28.23 6.91 23.86
N THR A 118 28.17 6.92 25.19
CA THR A 118 27.28 7.76 26.00
C THR A 118 27.72 9.22 25.95
N GLN A 119 29.00 9.51 26.20
CA GLN A 119 29.55 10.88 26.27
C GLN A 119 29.49 11.63 24.94
N ILE A 120 29.64 10.93 23.80
CA ILE A 120 29.47 11.54 22.48
C ILE A 120 28.01 11.57 22.02
N GLY A 121 27.08 11.03 22.81
CA GLY A 121 25.66 10.97 22.45
C GLY A 121 25.35 10.12 21.22
N ALA A 122 26.18 9.11 20.95
CA ALA A 122 25.85 8.02 20.01
C ALA A 122 24.75 7.14 20.60
N LEU A 123 24.83 6.88 21.92
CA LEU A 123 23.73 6.35 22.71
C LEU A 123 22.97 7.50 23.38
N PRO A 124 21.63 7.53 23.29
CA PRO A 124 20.82 8.58 23.88
C PRO A 124 20.94 8.54 25.40
N THR A 125 21.44 9.62 25.98
CA THR A 125 21.63 9.78 27.43
C THR A 125 21.13 11.16 27.84
N GLU A 126 20.42 11.21 28.97
CA GLU A 126 19.89 12.47 29.49
C GLU A 126 21.03 13.47 29.76
N GLY A 127 20.84 14.72 29.33
CA GLY A 127 21.83 15.79 29.48
C GLY A 127 23.00 15.77 28.50
N ILE A 128 23.15 14.74 27.65
CA ILE A 128 24.24 14.67 26.66
C ILE A 128 23.72 15.02 25.24
N PRO A 129 24.33 15.99 24.53
CA PRO A 129 24.02 16.27 23.13
C PRO A 129 24.27 15.07 22.22
N SER A 130 23.40 14.84 21.24
CA SER A 130 23.57 13.72 20.31
C SER A 130 24.44 14.09 19.12
N LEU A 131 25.61 13.45 18.98
CA LEU A 131 26.48 13.58 17.80
C LEU A 131 25.72 13.34 16.49
N LEU A 132 24.81 12.37 16.47
CA LEU A 132 24.04 12.04 15.26
C LEU A 132 23.13 13.19 14.82
N LYS A 133 22.57 13.97 15.76
CA LYS A 133 21.79 15.17 15.43
C LYS A 133 22.64 16.32 14.87
N VAL A 134 23.95 16.30 15.12
CA VAL A 134 24.90 17.29 14.59
C VAL A 134 25.41 16.86 13.21
N LEU A 135 25.65 15.56 13.01
CA LEU A 135 26.16 15.01 11.75
C LEU A 135 25.13 15.03 10.63
N PHE A 136 23.85 14.89 10.97
CA PHE A 136 22.78 14.81 9.99
C PHE A 136 21.95 16.09 9.92
N PRO A 137 21.44 16.45 8.72
CA PRO A 137 20.41 17.47 8.57
C PRO A 137 19.19 17.19 9.45
N SER A 138 18.48 18.23 9.89
CA SER A 138 17.33 18.12 10.82
C SER A 138 16.15 17.31 10.28
N ASN A 139 16.06 17.12 8.96
CA ASN A 139 15.06 16.31 8.28
C ASN A 139 15.45 14.82 8.17
N CYS A 140 16.71 14.46 8.46
CA CYS A 140 17.18 13.08 8.39
C CYS A 140 16.73 12.31 9.64
N THR A 141 15.78 11.39 9.47
CA THR A 141 15.24 10.56 10.53
C THR A 141 15.14 9.10 10.07
N GLY A 142 15.02 8.17 11.02
CA GLY A 142 14.82 6.75 10.72
C GLY A 142 16.11 5.99 10.39
N LEU A 143 16.12 5.26 9.26
CA LEU A 143 17.13 4.27 8.92
C LEU A 143 18.57 4.82 8.78
N PRO A 144 18.83 5.97 8.12
CA PRO A 144 20.20 6.46 7.97
C PRO A 144 20.88 6.77 9.32
N VAL A 145 20.12 7.35 10.26
CA VAL A 145 20.59 7.63 11.61
C VAL A 145 20.90 6.35 12.37
N LEU A 146 20.05 5.33 12.25
CA LEU A 146 20.27 4.01 12.86
C LEU A 146 21.48 3.31 12.24
N TYR A 147 21.65 3.38 10.92
CA TYR A 147 22.76 2.77 10.21
C TYR A 147 24.11 3.37 10.63
N VAL A 148 24.23 4.70 10.65
CA VAL A 148 25.47 5.35 11.10
C VAL A 148 25.71 5.15 12.59
N ARG A 149 24.66 5.14 13.42
CA ARG A 149 24.79 4.77 14.83
C ARG A 149 25.40 3.37 14.97
N ASP A 150 24.87 2.40 14.23
CA ASP A 150 25.37 1.02 14.29
C ASP A 150 26.81 0.93 13.79
N LEU A 151 27.17 1.61 12.70
CA LEU A 151 28.56 1.67 12.23
C LEU A 151 29.53 2.27 13.27
N LEU A 152 29.11 3.28 14.04
CA LEU A 152 29.92 3.87 15.09
C LEU A 152 30.10 2.91 16.28
N LEU A 153 29.02 2.25 16.70
CA LEU A 153 29.03 1.37 17.86
C LEU A 153 29.67 0.01 17.54
N ASN A 154 29.48 -0.47 16.32
CA ASN A 154 29.82 -1.80 15.84
C ASN A 154 30.59 -1.74 14.51
N PRO A 155 31.78 -1.10 14.46
CA PRO A 155 32.49 -0.84 13.22
C PRO A 155 32.76 -2.13 12.42
N PRO A 156 32.60 -2.12 11.09
CA PRO A 156 32.81 -3.29 10.25
C PRO A 156 34.32 -3.53 10.01
N SER A 157 34.66 -4.59 9.27
CA SER A 157 36.05 -4.84 8.86
C SER A 157 36.58 -3.71 7.95
N PHE A 158 37.91 -3.57 7.88
CA PHE A 158 38.56 -2.55 7.06
C PHE A 158 38.13 -2.60 5.58
N GLU A 159 37.95 -3.80 5.02
CA GLU A 159 37.53 -3.96 3.63
C GLU A 159 36.14 -3.43 3.36
N ILE A 160 35.20 -3.66 4.29
CA ILE A 160 33.82 -3.18 4.18
C ILE A 160 33.77 -1.67 4.43
N ALA A 161 34.50 -1.17 5.43
CA ALA A 161 34.62 0.26 5.69
C ALA A 161 35.20 1.02 4.47
N SER A 162 36.22 0.44 3.83
CA SER A 162 36.82 0.98 2.59
C SER A 162 35.82 0.98 1.44
N ALA A 163 34.99 -0.07 1.30
CA ALA A 163 33.94 -0.11 0.29
C ALA A 163 32.86 0.96 0.52
N ILE A 164 32.42 1.16 1.76
CA ILE A 164 31.47 2.23 2.12
C ILE A 164 32.07 3.60 1.78
N GLN A 165 33.34 3.84 2.17
CA GLN A 165 34.03 5.10 1.88
C GLN A 165 34.16 5.35 0.36
N ALA A 166 34.55 4.33 -0.40
CA ALA A 166 34.64 4.41 -1.86
C ALA A 166 33.27 4.73 -2.47
N THR A 167 32.21 4.08 -1.99
CA THR A 167 30.83 4.33 -2.42
C THR A 167 30.46 5.81 -2.23
N CYS A 168 30.70 6.37 -1.04
CA CYS A 168 30.42 7.78 -0.77
C CYS A 168 31.22 8.73 -1.69
N LYS A 169 32.48 8.41 -1.97
CA LYS A 169 33.34 9.20 -2.89
C LYS A 169 32.86 9.14 -4.34
N HIS A 170 32.35 7.99 -4.79
CA HIS A 170 31.74 7.89 -6.10
C HIS A 170 30.43 8.67 -6.15
N MET A 171 29.58 8.51 -5.12
CA MET A 171 28.30 9.20 -5.01
C MET A 171 28.42 10.74 -5.04
N SER A 172 29.49 11.31 -4.47
CA SER A 172 29.72 12.76 -4.52
C SER A 172 30.03 13.30 -5.92
N ASN A 173 30.43 12.42 -6.85
CA ASN A 173 30.83 12.80 -8.21
C ASN A 173 29.77 12.46 -9.26
N VAL A 174 28.64 11.87 -8.86
CA VAL A 174 27.55 11.52 -9.77
C VAL A 174 26.86 12.78 -10.29
N THR A 175 26.55 12.79 -11.58
CA THR A 175 25.82 13.86 -12.26
C THR A 175 24.44 13.43 -12.75
N CYS A 176 24.20 12.12 -12.84
CA CYS A 176 22.89 11.58 -13.17
C CYS A 176 21.95 11.52 -11.95
N SER A 177 20.65 11.39 -12.20
CA SER A 177 19.66 11.14 -11.18
C SER A 177 19.87 9.76 -10.53
N ILE A 178 19.52 9.64 -9.25
CA ILE A 178 19.74 8.44 -8.45
C ILE A 178 18.39 7.81 -8.13
N PRO A 179 18.23 6.48 -8.24
CA PRO A 179 16.99 5.81 -7.85
C PRO A 179 16.61 6.05 -6.38
N ASP A 180 15.32 6.29 -6.13
CA ASP A 180 14.75 6.49 -4.80
C ASP A 180 14.30 5.14 -4.20
N PHE A 181 15.24 4.45 -3.56
CA PHE A 181 15.01 3.12 -3.02
C PHE A 181 13.88 3.07 -2.00
N THR A 182 12.85 2.27 -2.32
CA THR A 182 11.79 2.01 -1.34
C THR A 182 12.31 1.12 -0.21
N CYS A 183 12.30 1.65 1.01
CA CYS A 183 12.67 0.89 2.20
C CYS A 183 11.57 -0.10 2.55
N LEU A 184 11.82 -1.39 2.31
CA LEU A 184 10.90 -2.49 2.63
C LEU A 184 11.44 -3.33 3.79
N SER A 185 10.53 -3.83 4.63
CA SER A 185 10.90 -4.82 5.65
C SER A 185 11.02 -6.20 5.01
N SER A 186 12.26 -6.71 4.90
CA SER A 186 12.54 -8.04 4.37
C SER A 186 11.78 -9.14 5.11
N ALA A 187 11.79 -9.11 6.45
CA ALA A 187 11.05 -10.07 7.29
C ALA A 187 9.54 -10.06 7.01
N LYS A 188 8.93 -8.86 6.85
CA LYS A 188 7.51 -8.74 6.50
C LYS A 188 7.23 -9.37 5.13
N LEU A 189 8.07 -9.06 4.14
CA LEU A 189 7.89 -9.57 2.78
C LEU A 189 8.02 -11.09 2.72
N VAL A 190 9.05 -11.67 3.37
CA VAL A 190 9.23 -13.12 3.43
C VAL A 190 8.02 -13.80 4.07
N LYS A 191 7.54 -13.28 5.21
CA LYS A 191 6.34 -13.82 5.87
C LYS A 191 5.10 -13.78 4.96
N LEU A 192 4.87 -12.66 4.26
CA LEU A 192 3.73 -12.54 3.35
C LEU A 192 3.87 -13.46 2.13
N LEU A 193 5.08 -13.63 1.60
CA LEU A 193 5.36 -14.53 0.47
C LEU A 193 5.14 -16.00 0.87
N GLU A 194 5.64 -16.41 2.04
CA GLU A 194 5.48 -17.78 2.55
C GLU A 194 4.01 -18.11 2.86
N SER A 195 3.24 -17.15 3.38
CA SER A 195 1.79 -17.28 3.62
C SER A 195 0.92 -17.11 2.37
N LYS A 196 1.51 -16.70 1.24
CA LYS A 196 0.79 -16.36 -0.01
C LYS A 196 -0.23 -15.21 0.17
N GLU A 197 0.04 -14.29 1.08
CA GLU A 197 -0.84 -13.14 1.41
C GLU A 197 -0.34 -11.81 0.81
N VAL A 198 0.64 -11.85 -0.11
CA VAL A 198 1.16 -10.65 -0.77
C VAL A 198 0.11 -10.06 -1.70
N ASN A 199 -0.22 -8.79 -1.49
CA ASN A 199 -1.13 -8.05 -2.36
C ASN A 199 -0.41 -7.37 -3.54
N HIS A 200 -1.18 -6.87 -4.50
CA HIS A 200 -0.63 -6.19 -5.69
C HIS A 200 0.29 -5.00 -5.34
N ILE A 201 0.01 -4.24 -4.27
CA ILE A 201 0.80 -3.08 -3.86
C ILE A 201 2.20 -3.51 -3.43
N GLU A 202 2.31 -4.59 -2.65
CA GLU A 202 3.60 -5.10 -2.20
C GLU A 202 4.37 -5.74 -3.38
N PHE A 203 3.70 -6.39 -4.34
CA PHE A 203 4.35 -6.82 -5.59
C PHE A 203 4.87 -5.64 -6.44
N CYS A 204 4.10 -4.55 -6.57
CA CYS A 204 4.57 -3.33 -7.19
C CYS A 204 5.83 -2.82 -6.47
N ARG A 205 5.84 -2.78 -5.14
CA ARG A 205 7.00 -2.33 -4.35
C ARG A 205 8.23 -3.21 -4.58
N ILE A 206 8.08 -4.54 -4.60
CA ILE A 206 9.18 -5.46 -4.91
C ILE A 206 9.72 -5.17 -6.31
N LYS A 207 8.84 -5.10 -7.32
CA LYS A 207 9.22 -4.80 -8.70
C LYS A 207 9.97 -3.47 -8.81
N ASN A 208 9.50 -2.42 -8.12
CA ASN A 208 10.17 -1.13 -8.15
C ASN A 208 11.60 -1.20 -7.62
N VAL A 209 11.84 -1.83 -6.47
CA VAL A 209 13.20 -1.97 -5.91
C VAL A 209 14.11 -2.73 -6.86
N VAL A 210 13.58 -3.77 -7.50
CA VAL A 210 14.30 -4.57 -8.49
C VAL A 210 14.62 -3.76 -9.75
N ASP A 211 13.66 -2.99 -10.26
CA ASP A 211 13.85 -2.10 -11.40
C ASP A 211 14.87 -0.98 -11.10
N GLU A 212 14.89 -0.45 -9.88
CA GLU A 212 15.87 0.53 -9.40
C GLU A 212 17.29 -0.06 -9.38
N ILE A 213 17.46 -1.33 -9.01
CA ILE A 213 18.75 -2.05 -9.11
C ILE A 213 19.17 -2.22 -10.57
N LEU A 214 18.25 -2.64 -11.45
CA LEU A 214 18.52 -2.80 -12.88
C LEU A 214 18.90 -1.46 -13.53
N GLN A 215 18.27 -0.37 -13.11
CA GLN A 215 18.61 0.98 -13.54
C GLN A 215 20.03 1.36 -13.11
N MET A 216 20.41 1.10 -11.86
CA MET A 216 21.80 1.33 -11.41
C MET A 216 22.80 0.50 -12.22
N TYR A 217 22.46 -0.74 -12.56
CA TYR A 217 23.32 -1.62 -13.36
C TYR A 217 23.54 -1.09 -14.78
N GLN A 218 22.49 -0.55 -15.42
CA GLN A 218 22.53 -0.04 -16.79
C GLN A 218 23.26 1.31 -16.89
N ASN A 219 23.25 2.13 -15.83
CA ASN A 219 23.89 3.43 -15.82
C ASN A 219 25.39 3.30 -15.45
N PRO A 220 26.33 3.76 -16.30
CA PRO A 220 27.76 3.59 -16.05
C PRO A 220 28.27 4.33 -14.80
N GLU A 221 27.69 5.47 -14.43
CA GLU A 221 28.06 6.20 -13.20
C GLU A 221 27.63 5.45 -11.93
N LEU A 222 26.46 4.79 -11.99
CA LEU A 222 25.87 4.08 -10.85
C LEU A 222 26.32 2.62 -10.75
N HIS A 223 26.75 2.02 -11.86
CA HIS A 223 27.14 0.62 -11.94
C HIS A 223 28.24 0.28 -10.92
N HIS A 224 29.27 1.13 -10.83
CA HIS A 224 30.36 0.92 -9.89
C HIS A 224 29.92 1.09 -8.43
N ILE A 225 28.98 2.00 -8.17
CA ILE A 225 28.39 2.20 -6.85
C ILE A 225 27.61 0.94 -6.43
N LEU A 226 26.82 0.36 -7.33
CA LEU A 226 26.07 -0.87 -7.07
C LEU A 226 27.00 -2.04 -6.71
N GLN A 227 28.11 -2.20 -7.45
CA GLN A 227 29.12 -3.22 -7.14
C GLN A 227 29.74 -3.05 -5.74
N LEU A 228 30.08 -1.81 -5.35
CA LEU A 228 30.67 -1.54 -4.04
C LEU A 228 29.67 -1.79 -2.90
N LEU A 229 28.38 -1.51 -3.12
CA LEU A 229 27.30 -1.72 -2.15
C LEU A 229 27.03 -3.20 -1.84
N LEU A 230 27.50 -4.15 -2.66
CA LEU A 230 27.37 -5.58 -2.34
C LEU A 230 28.08 -5.97 -1.05
N LYS A 231 29.26 -5.38 -0.77
CA LYS A 231 30.04 -5.70 0.43
C LYS A 231 29.31 -5.36 1.73
N PRO A 232 28.82 -4.12 1.94
CA PRO A 232 28.02 -3.81 3.13
C PRO A 232 26.67 -4.54 3.14
N THR A 233 26.08 -4.82 1.97
CA THR A 233 24.83 -5.61 1.88
C THR A 233 25.05 -7.05 2.36
N TRP A 234 26.16 -7.68 1.97
CA TRP A 234 26.55 -8.99 2.46
C TRP A 234 26.73 -8.99 3.98
N LEU A 235 27.40 -7.97 4.54
CA LEU A 235 27.54 -7.85 6.00
C LEU A 235 26.18 -7.76 6.71
N ALA A 236 25.26 -6.95 6.17
CA ALA A 236 23.95 -6.73 6.78
C ALA A 236 23.02 -7.95 6.68
N THR A 237 23.15 -8.76 5.62
CA THR A 237 22.23 -9.86 5.30
C THR A 237 22.80 -11.26 5.56
N GLY A 238 24.14 -11.39 5.63
CA GLY A 238 24.87 -12.65 5.59
C GLY A 238 24.78 -13.40 4.28
N LEU A 239 24.21 -12.78 3.24
CA LEU A 239 24.04 -13.38 1.92
C LEU A 239 25.15 -12.91 1.00
N SER A 240 26.07 -13.82 0.69
CA SER A 240 27.05 -13.60 -0.37
C SER A 240 26.40 -13.97 -1.69
N ILE A 241 26.05 -12.94 -2.48
CA ILE A 241 25.47 -13.11 -3.82
C ILE A 241 26.47 -12.50 -4.81
N GLU A 242 26.75 -13.24 -5.89
CA GLU A 242 27.58 -12.75 -6.99
C GLU A 242 26.84 -11.64 -7.75
N PHE A 243 27.58 -10.62 -8.19
CA PHE A 243 27.00 -9.42 -8.81
C PHE A 243 26.12 -9.74 -10.02
N GLU A 244 26.60 -10.56 -10.95
CA GLU A 244 25.84 -10.96 -12.13
C GLU A 244 24.62 -11.83 -11.77
N SER A 245 24.74 -12.68 -10.75
CA SER A 245 23.61 -13.47 -10.27
C SER A 245 22.51 -12.58 -9.70
N LEU A 246 22.85 -11.56 -8.91
CA LEU A 246 21.88 -10.59 -8.39
C LEU A 246 21.11 -9.90 -9.52
N VAL A 247 21.82 -9.42 -10.54
CA VAL A 247 21.23 -8.69 -11.67
C VAL A 247 20.31 -9.59 -12.50
N ASN A 248 20.73 -10.82 -12.78
CA ASN A 248 19.92 -11.78 -13.52
C ASN A 248 18.63 -12.15 -12.77
N GLU A 249 18.72 -12.42 -11.47
CA GLU A 249 17.55 -12.71 -10.62
C GLU A 249 16.63 -11.49 -10.54
N CYS A 250 17.18 -10.28 -10.46
CA CYS A 250 16.41 -9.05 -10.52
C CYS A 250 15.63 -8.94 -11.85
N GLY A 251 16.30 -9.18 -12.99
CA GLY A 251 15.63 -9.21 -14.29
C GLY A 251 14.46 -10.18 -14.33
N TRP A 252 14.69 -11.42 -13.88
CA TRP A 252 13.66 -12.46 -13.84
C TRP A 252 12.48 -12.10 -12.95
N ILE A 253 12.72 -11.59 -11.73
CA ILE A 253 11.67 -11.16 -10.81
C ILE A 253 10.85 -10.01 -11.41
N SER A 254 11.52 -9.03 -12.02
CA SER A 254 10.87 -7.88 -12.65
C SER A 254 9.93 -8.29 -13.77
N ASP A 255 10.40 -9.18 -14.65
CA ASP A 255 9.61 -9.72 -15.75
C ASP A 255 8.44 -10.55 -15.21
N LYS A 256 8.69 -11.43 -14.24
CA LYS A 256 7.65 -12.31 -13.70
C LYS A 256 6.51 -11.55 -13.02
N ILE A 257 6.85 -10.54 -12.23
CA ILE A 257 5.85 -9.66 -11.62
C ILE A 257 5.15 -8.85 -12.72
N GLY A 258 5.91 -8.27 -13.65
CA GLY A 258 5.39 -7.43 -14.73
C GLY A 258 4.49 -8.16 -15.74
N GLU A 259 4.61 -9.48 -15.88
CA GLU A 259 3.66 -10.32 -16.63
C GLU A 259 2.33 -10.50 -15.88
N THR A 260 2.38 -10.51 -14.55
CA THR A 260 1.25 -10.86 -13.68
C THR A 260 0.41 -9.66 -13.30
N ILE A 261 1.05 -8.58 -12.83
CA ILE A 261 0.35 -7.39 -12.32
C ILE A 261 0.03 -6.41 -13.45
N SER A 262 -1.08 -5.70 -13.32
CA SER A 262 -1.40 -4.59 -14.21
C SER A 262 -0.57 -3.37 -13.81
N LEU A 263 0.09 -2.74 -14.77
CA LEU A 263 0.83 -1.49 -14.54
C LEU A 263 0.01 -0.28 -15.00
N ASP A 264 0.30 0.89 -14.43
CA ASP A 264 -0.42 2.14 -14.74
C ASP A 264 -0.42 2.43 -16.25
N GLY A 265 -1.62 2.56 -16.84
CA GLY A 265 -1.81 2.89 -18.24
C GLY A 265 -2.03 1.69 -19.18
N GLU A 266 -2.02 0.45 -18.69
CA GLU A 266 -2.38 -0.72 -19.49
C GLU A 266 -3.91 -0.76 -19.77
N LYS A 267 -4.29 -0.88 -21.04
CA LYS A 267 -5.70 -0.81 -21.52
C LYS A 267 -6.42 -2.16 -21.52
N ASP A 268 -5.79 -3.21 -21.01
CA ASP A 268 -6.26 -4.59 -21.17
C ASP A 268 -7.45 -4.96 -20.26
N GLN A 269 -8.07 -3.95 -19.63
CA GLN A 269 -9.07 -4.09 -18.57
C GLN A 269 -10.39 -3.37 -18.89
N LYS A 270 -10.91 -3.51 -20.12
CA LYS A 270 -12.27 -3.02 -20.42
C LYS A 270 -13.28 -3.71 -19.50
N LEU A 271 -14.17 -2.94 -18.88
CA LEU A 271 -15.35 -3.43 -18.16
C LEU A 271 -16.12 -4.39 -19.07
N ASN A 272 -16.47 -5.56 -18.52
CA ASN A 272 -17.59 -6.29 -19.08
C ASN A 272 -18.83 -5.39 -18.98
N SER A 273 -19.70 -5.49 -19.97
CA SER A 273 -20.89 -4.66 -20.04
C SER A 273 -22.03 -5.46 -20.62
N SER A 274 -23.21 -5.26 -20.07
CA SER A 274 -24.46 -5.81 -20.59
C SER A 274 -25.42 -4.65 -20.91
N THR A 275 -26.39 -4.92 -21.78
CA THR A 275 -27.48 -3.98 -22.07
C THR A 275 -28.58 -3.99 -21.00
N VAL A 276 -28.69 -5.09 -20.25
CA VAL A 276 -29.73 -5.32 -19.24
C VAL A 276 -29.20 -5.08 -17.83
N ILE A 277 -27.97 -5.50 -17.56
CA ILE A 277 -27.34 -5.37 -16.23
C ILE A 277 -26.61 -4.03 -16.11
N PRO A 278 -26.82 -3.25 -15.03
CA PRO A 278 -26.12 -1.98 -14.79
C PRO A 278 -24.59 -2.12 -14.73
N SER A 279 -23.87 -1.04 -15.07
CA SER A 279 -22.40 -0.98 -14.96
C SER A 279 -21.90 -1.25 -13.55
N ASP A 280 -22.65 -0.83 -12.54
CA ASP A 280 -22.27 -0.88 -11.14
C ASP A 280 -22.11 -2.33 -10.64
N PHE A 281 -22.86 -3.28 -11.24
CA PHE A 281 -22.66 -4.70 -11.00
C PHE A 281 -21.25 -5.15 -11.40
N PHE A 282 -20.83 -4.80 -12.62
CA PHE A 282 -19.51 -5.16 -13.13
C PHE A 282 -18.41 -4.43 -12.34
N GLU A 283 -18.62 -3.18 -11.97
CA GLU A 283 -17.67 -2.44 -11.14
C GLU A 283 -17.49 -3.10 -9.76
N ALA A 284 -18.59 -3.44 -9.08
CA ALA A 284 -18.54 -4.11 -7.79
C ALA A 284 -17.82 -5.47 -7.87
N MET A 285 -18.17 -6.30 -8.85
CA MET A 285 -17.64 -7.65 -9.00
C MET A 285 -16.19 -7.70 -9.49
N GLU A 286 -15.78 -6.75 -10.35
CA GLU A 286 -14.44 -6.73 -10.93
C GLU A 286 -13.44 -5.91 -10.10
N SER A 287 -13.89 -4.92 -9.31
CA SER A 287 -13.01 -4.01 -8.52
C SER A 287 -11.93 -4.68 -7.64
N PRO A 288 -12.11 -5.89 -7.06
CA PRO A 288 -11.09 -6.48 -6.20
C PRO A 288 -9.78 -6.84 -6.92
N TRP A 289 -9.85 -7.13 -8.22
CA TRP A 289 -8.72 -7.65 -9.02
C TRP A 289 -8.49 -6.84 -10.30
N LYS A 290 -9.49 -6.12 -10.81
CA LYS A 290 -9.39 -5.27 -11.99
C LYS A 290 -8.39 -4.15 -11.78
N GLY A 291 -7.55 -3.91 -12.80
CA GLY A 291 -6.49 -2.91 -12.75
C GLY A 291 -5.36 -3.26 -11.78
N ARG A 292 -5.39 -4.46 -11.18
CA ARG A 292 -4.34 -4.97 -10.28
C ARG A 292 -3.64 -6.18 -10.88
N VAL A 293 -4.37 -7.06 -11.54
CA VAL A 293 -3.87 -8.27 -12.21
C VAL A 293 -4.20 -8.21 -13.69
N LYS A 294 -3.28 -8.64 -14.57
CA LYS A 294 -3.54 -8.68 -16.02
C LYS A 294 -4.65 -9.67 -16.35
N ARG A 295 -5.48 -9.33 -17.32
CA ARG A 295 -6.67 -10.11 -17.71
C ARG A 295 -6.34 -11.57 -18.02
N ILE A 296 -5.21 -11.84 -18.67
CA ILE A 296 -4.73 -13.19 -19.01
C ILE A 296 -4.56 -14.12 -17.79
N HIS A 297 -4.36 -13.54 -16.60
CA HIS A 297 -4.20 -14.28 -15.34
C HIS A 297 -5.47 -14.25 -14.47
N ALA A 298 -6.53 -13.61 -14.95
CA ALA A 298 -7.82 -13.47 -14.27
C ALA A 298 -8.99 -13.95 -15.14
N GLU A 299 -8.74 -14.71 -16.22
CA GLU A 299 -9.76 -15.12 -17.18
C GLU A 299 -10.90 -15.90 -16.52
N GLU A 300 -10.59 -16.79 -15.57
CA GLU A 300 -11.60 -17.55 -14.82
C GLU A 300 -12.52 -16.62 -14.00
N ALA A 301 -11.96 -15.58 -13.37
CA ALA A 301 -12.74 -14.61 -12.61
C ALA A 301 -13.62 -13.76 -13.53
N PHE A 302 -13.08 -13.29 -14.66
CA PHE A 302 -13.87 -12.58 -15.68
C PHE A 302 -15.01 -13.44 -16.24
N ALA A 303 -14.74 -14.71 -16.54
CA ALA A 303 -15.75 -15.65 -17.04
C ALA A 303 -16.84 -15.94 -16.00
N ALA A 304 -16.49 -16.01 -14.72
CA ALA A 304 -17.46 -16.16 -13.64
C ALA A 304 -18.38 -14.94 -13.52
N VAL A 305 -17.85 -13.72 -13.66
CA VAL A 305 -18.66 -12.49 -13.66
C VAL A 305 -19.59 -12.43 -14.87
N GLU A 306 -19.10 -12.80 -16.06
CA GLU A 306 -19.92 -12.87 -17.28
C GLU A 306 -21.05 -13.89 -17.13
N LYS A 307 -20.75 -15.08 -16.62
CA LYS A 307 -21.77 -16.11 -16.34
C LYS A 307 -22.82 -15.62 -15.33
N ALA A 308 -22.39 -14.97 -14.24
CA ALA A 308 -23.31 -14.42 -13.26
C ALA A 308 -24.20 -13.31 -13.85
N ALA A 309 -23.63 -12.46 -14.71
CA ALA A 309 -24.38 -11.44 -15.44
C ALA A 309 -25.41 -12.04 -16.40
N ASP A 310 -25.06 -13.13 -17.09
CA ASP A 310 -25.99 -13.85 -17.99
C ASP A 310 -27.13 -14.51 -17.22
N ASP A 311 -26.83 -15.17 -16.11
CA ASP A 311 -27.83 -15.78 -15.23
C ASP A 311 -28.80 -14.73 -14.69
N LEU A 312 -28.28 -13.59 -14.21
CA LEU A 312 -29.10 -12.48 -13.74
C LEU A 312 -29.90 -11.84 -14.88
N SER A 313 -29.29 -11.64 -16.05
CA SER A 313 -29.93 -11.04 -17.22
C SER A 313 -31.12 -11.88 -17.69
N ARG A 314 -30.96 -13.21 -17.70
CA ARG A 314 -32.04 -14.14 -18.02
C ARG A 314 -33.21 -14.00 -17.06
N VAL A 315 -32.94 -13.98 -15.76
CA VAL A 315 -33.96 -13.83 -14.72
C VAL A 315 -34.68 -12.48 -14.82
N VAL A 316 -33.94 -11.38 -14.98
CA VAL A 316 -34.52 -10.04 -15.16
C VAL A 316 -35.39 -9.99 -16.44
N THR A 317 -34.94 -10.64 -17.51
CA THR A 317 -35.66 -10.70 -18.78
C THR A 317 -36.93 -11.54 -18.70
N GLU A 318 -36.87 -12.71 -18.05
CA GLU A 318 -38.02 -13.62 -17.92
C GLU A 318 -39.07 -13.06 -16.96
N ASP A 319 -38.64 -12.53 -15.80
CA ASP A 319 -39.56 -12.20 -14.70
C ASP A 319 -40.00 -10.73 -14.71
N PHE A 320 -39.11 -9.80 -15.06
CA PHE A 320 -39.38 -8.36 -14.91
C PHE A 320 -39.74 -7.66 -16.23
N LEU A 321 -39.17 -8.06 -17.39
CA LEU A 321 -39.55 -7.44 -18.65
C LEU A 321 -41.03 -7.57 -18.99
N PRO A 322 -41.73 -8.70 -18.73
CA PRO A 322 -43.17 -8.78 -18.96
C PRO A 322 -43.96 -7.78 -18.10
N ILE A 323 -43.50 -7.51 -16.87
CA ILE A 323 -44.11 -6.52 -15.97
C ILE A 323 -43.88 -5.11 -16.53
N VAL A 324 -42.64 -4.77 -16.88
CA VAL A 324 -42.29 -3.46 -17.47
C VAL A 324 -42.98 -3.24 -18.81
N ALA A 325 -43.10 -4.27 -19.65
CA ALA A 325 -43.81 -4.21 -20.92
C ALA A 325 -45.31 -4.01 -20.71
N ARG A 326 -45.92 -4.65 -19.71
CA ARG A 326 -47.32 -4.41 -19.33
C ARG A 326 -47.54 -2.99 -18.85
N VAL A 327 -46.65 -2.46 -18.00
CA VAL A 327 -46.67 -1.05 -17.58
C VAL A 327 -46.62 -0.10 -18.78
N LYS A 328 -45.73 -0.37 -19.75
CA LYS A 328 -45.60 0.41 -21.00
C LYS A 328 -46.77 0.23 -21.97
N ALA A 329 -47.47 -0.90 -21.94
CA ALA A 329 -48.63 -1.16 -22.79
C ALA A 329 -49.92 -0.52 -22.22
N THR A 330 -50.10 -0.51 -20.90
CA THR A 330 -51.24 0.13 -20.23
C THR A 330 -51.17 1.67 -20.32
N THR A 331 -49.99 2.24 -20.57
CA THR A 331 -49.78 3.68 -20.86
C THR A 331 -50.16 4.08 -22.30
N ALA A 332 -50.73 3.17 -23.10
CA ALA A 332 -51.33 3.48 -24.41
C ALA A 332 -52.78 4.04 -24.25
N PRO A 333 -53.26 4.88 -25.18
CA PRO A 333 -54.18 5.99 -24.90
C PRO A 333 -55.65 5.58 -24.78
N LEU A 334 -56.02 4.97 -23.67
CA LEU A 334 -57.41 4.86 -23.21
C LEU A 334 -57.51 5.35 -21.76
N GLY A 335 -57.42 6.68 -21.62
CA GLY A 335 -57.40 7.40 -20.36
C GLY A 335 -58.78 7.70 -19.77
N GLY A 336 -58.87 7.61 -18.45
CA GLY A 336 -59.75 8.45 -17.63
C GLY A 336 -59.24 9.90 -17.53
N PRO A 337 -59.95 10.82 -16.85
CA PRO A 337 -60.01 12.26 -17.19
C PRO A 337 -58.72 13.09 -17.05
N LYS A 338 -57.58 12.52 -16.65
CA LYS A 338 -56.27 13.21 -16.57
C LYS A 338 -55.04 12.42 -17.08
N GLY A 339 -55.23 11.31 -17.78
CA GLY A 339 -54.28 10.82 -18.80
C GLY A 339 -52.84 10.42 -18.43
N GLU A 340 -52.43 10.42 -17.16
CA GLU A 340 -51.11 9.90 -16.74
C GLU A 340 -51.30 8.72 -15.79
N ILE A 341 -50.83 7.53 -16.19
CA ILE A 341 -50.76 6.37 -15.30
C ILE A 341 -49.36 6.38 -14.68
N SER A 342 -49.27 6.71 -13.40
CA SER A 342 -48.03 6.65 -12.63
C SER A 342 -47.66 5.19 -12.37
N CYS A 343 -46.50 4.74 -12.86
CA CYS A 343 -45.90 3.49 -12.39
C CYS A 343 -45.15 3.79 -11.09
N VAL A 344 -45.53 3.14 -10.00
CA VAL A 344 -44.94 3.38 -8.67
C VAL A 344 -44.05 2.22 -8.29
N LEU A 345 -42.74 2.47 -8.16
CA LEU A 345 -41.76 1.52 -7.64
C LEU A 345 -41.38 1.98 -6.24
N VAL A 346 -41.72 1.18 -5.23
CA VAL A 346 -41.44 1.47 -3.83
C VAL A 346 -40.51 0.39 -3.31
N ASP A 347 -39.34 0.80 -2.84
CA ASP A 347 -38.36 -0.09 -2.24
C ASP A 347 -38.22 0.20 -0.74
N GLU A 348 -38.53 -0.81 0.07
CA GLU A 348 -38.35 -0.82 1.52
C GLU A 348 -38.93 0.41 2.26
N ILE A 349 -40.23 0.66 2.04
CA ILE A 349 -40.93 1.79 2.66
C ILE A 349 -40.92 1.70 4.19
N CYS A 350 -40.82 2.86 4.83
CA CYS A 350 -40.78 3.00 6.30
C CYS A 350 -39.55 2.33 6.96
N ARG A 351 -38.43 2.16 6.25
CA ARG A 351 -37.15 1.79 6.88
C ARG A 351 -36.72 2.87 7.89
N GLY A 352 -36.37 2.47 9.11
CA GLY A 352 -35.84 3.38 10.15
C GLY A 352 -36.85 3.92 11.16
N THR A 353 -38.08 3.41 11.17
CA THR A 353 -39.07 3.67 12.23
C THR A 353 -39.36 2.40 13.03
N GLU A 354 -40.17 2.51 14.08
CA GLU A 354 -40.67 1.37 14.84
C GLU A 354 -41.43 0.39 13.93
N THR A 355 -41.02 -0.88 13.90
CA THR A 355 -41.49 -1.90 12.96
C THR A 355 -43.01 -2.03 12.89
N ALA A 356 -43.70 -2.03 14.05
CA ALA A 356 -45.15 -2.13 14.11
C ALA A 356 -45.85 -0.93 13.44
N LYS A 357 -45.41 0.29 13.77
CA LYS A 357 -45.96 1.53 13.16
C LYS A 357 -45.61 1.62 11.69
N GLY A 358 -44.37 1.27 11.32
CA GLY A 358 -43.92 1.22 9.93
C GLY A 358 -44.78 0.26 9.09
N THR A 359 -45.11 -0.90 9.65
CA THR A 359 -46.00 -1.89 9.01
C THR A 359 -47.41 -1.34 8.77
N CYS A 360 -48.02 -0.68 9.76
CA CYS A 360 -49.34 -0.07 9.60
C CYS A 360 -49.35 1.07 8.57
N ILE A 361 -48.31 1.93 8.58
CA ILE A 361 -48.18 3.02 7.61
C ILE A 361 -47.99 2.46 6.19
N ALA A 362 -47.10 1.47 6.04
CA ALA A 362 -46.87 0.80 4.77
C ALA A 362 -48.17 0.17 4.23
N GLY A 363 -48.91 -0.55 5.09
CA GLY A 363 -50.20 -1.13 4.74
C GLY A 363 -51.20 -0.10 4.23
N SER A 364 -51.36 1.02 4.95
CA SER A 364 -52.26 2.11 4.56
C SER A 364 -51.86 2.76 3.22
N ILE A 365 -50.56 2.87 2.94
CA ILE A 365 -50.07 3.39 1.66
C ILE A 365 -50.39 2.41 0.52
N ILE A 366 -50.21 1.10 0.73
CA ILE A 366 -50.54 0.07 -0.27
C ILE A 366 -52.04 0.08 -0.58
N GLU A 367 -52.91 0.15 0.44
CA GLU A 367 -54.36 0.27 0.25
C GLU A 367 -54.73 1.50 -0.60
N ASN A 368 -54.12 2.65 -0.29
CA ASN A 368 -54.41 3.88 -1.03
C ASN A 368 -53.93 3.80 -2.49
N LEU A 369 -52.77 3.18 -2.74
CA LEU A 369 -52.26 2.95 -4.11
C LEU A 369 -53.17 1.99 -4.90
N ASP A 370 -53.69 0.94 -4.26
CA ASP A 370 -54.64 0.00 -4.86
C ASP A 370 -56.00 0.68 -5.15
N GLU A 371 -56.50 1.50 -4.22
CA GLU A 371 -57.76 2.26 -4.38
C GLU A 371 -57.69 3.26 -5.54
N ILE A 372 -56.55 3.94 -5.70
CA ILE A 372 -56.31 4.87 -6.82
C ILE A 372 -56.18 4.12 -8.16
N GLY A 373 -55.99 2.80 -8.14
CA GLY A 373 -55.74 2.00 -9.34
C GLY A 373 -54.35 2.19 -9.92
N CYS A 374 -53.37 2.49 -9.06
CA CYS A 374 -51.99 2.69 -9.44
C CYS A 374 -51.36 1.35 -9.86
N LEU A 375 -50.57 1.36 -10.93
CA LEU A 375 -49.74 0.20 -11.28
C LEU A 375 -48.39 0.35 -10.58
N GLY A 376 -47.95 -0.66 -9.84
CA GLY A 376 -46.71 -0.55 -9.09
C GLY A 376 -46.15 -1.86 -8.55
N ILE A 377 -44.89 -1.80 -8.14
CA ILE A 377 -44.18 -2.88 -7.44
C ILE A 377 -43.74 -2.32 -6.09
N VAL A 378 -44.05 -3.03 -5.01
CA VAL A 378 -43.64 -2.69 -3.65
C VAL A 378 -42.79 -3.83 -3.10
N SER A 379 -41.50 -3.60 -2.89
CA SER A 379 -40.63 -4.50 -2.11
C SER A 379 -40.64 -4.11 -0.63
N THR A 380 -40.69 -5.10 0.26
CA THR A 380 -40.76 -4.88 1.70
C THR A 380 -40.18 -6.05 2.51
N HIS A 381 -39.44 -5.71 3.57
CA HIS A 381 -39.01 -6.63 4.64
C HIS A 381 -40.03 -6.76 5.78
N LEU A 382 -41.12 -5.98 5.74
CA LEU A 382 -42.13 -5.93 6.81
C LEU A 382 -43.11 -7.11 6.69
N HIS A 383 -42.73 -8.31 7.13
CA HIS A 383 -43.59 -9.50 7.08
C HIS A 383 -44.94 -9.32 7.79
N GLY A 384 -45.02 -8.43 8.80
CA GLY A 384 -46.27 -8.12 9.49
C GLY A 384 -47.36 -7.56 8.57
N ILE A 385 -47.00 -7.03 7.39
CA ILE A 385 -47.96 -6.45 6.44
C ILE A 385 -48.95 -7.50 5.94
N PHE A 386 -48.51 -8.76 5.82
CA PHE A 386 -49.35 -9.87 5.36
C PHE A 386 -50.37 -10.33 6.42
N SER A 387 -50.20 -9.91 7.67
CA SER A 387 -51.14 -10.18 8.77
C SER A 387 -52.13 -9.04 9.02
N LEU A 388 -51.97 -7.91 8.33
CA LEU A 388 -52.91 -6.79 8.39
C LEU A 388 -54.18 -7.10 7.58
N SER A 389 -55.33 -6.63 8.04
CA SER A 389 -56.60 -6.73 7.33
C SER A 389 -56.75 -5.58 6.32
N LEU A 390 -55.95 -5.62 5.25
CA LEU A 390 -55.97 -4.58 4.20
C LEU A 390 -57.14 -4.80 3.21
N ASP A 391 -57.87 -3.74 2.83
CA ASP A 391 -58.88 -3.76 1.74
C ASP A 391 -58.21 -3.56 0.37
N THR A 392 -57.38 -4.52 -0.04
CA THR A 392 -56.77 -4.54 -1.38
C THR A 392 -57.52 -5.51 -2.31
N LYS A 393 -57.83 -5.05 -3.52
CA LYS A 393 -58.63 -5.79 -4.52
C LYS A 393 -57.80 -6.27 -5.70
N ASN A 394 -56.70 -5.60 -6.02
CA ASN A 394 -55.87 -5.89 -7.21
C ASN A 394 -54.39 -6.19 -6.88
N THR A 395 -54.11 -6.62 -5.65
CA THR A 395 -52.74 -6.94 -5.20
C THR A 395 -52.40 -8.41 -5.39
N VAL A 396 -51.20 -8.70 -5.89
CA VAL A 396 -50.64 -10.06 -5.99
C VAL A 396 -49.32 -10.11 -5.24
N PHE A 397 -49.15 -11.14 -4.42
CA PHE A 397 -47.91 -11.33 -3.66
C PHE A 397 -46.91 -12.16 -4.45
N LYS A 398 -45.68 -11.65 -4.48
CA LYS A 398 -44.53 -12.31 -5.09
C LYS A 398 -43.40 -12.38 -4.07
N ALA A 399 -42.55 -13.40 -4.18
CA ALA A 399 -41.37 -13.58 -3.36
C ALA A 399 -40.17 -13.93 -4.23
N MET A 400 -38.96 -13.61 -3.76
CA MET A 400 -37.73 -14.12 -4.37
C MET A 400 -37.53 -15.56 -3.93
N GLY A 401 -37.34 -16.47 -4.89
CA GLY A 401 -37.20 -17.89 -4.63
C GLY A 401 -35.89 -18.23 -3.92
N THR A 402 -35.95 -19.29 -3.11
CA THR A 402 -34.80 -19.88 -2.42
C THR A 402 -34.78 -21.39 -2.65
N GLU A 403 -33.59 -21.98 -2.64
CA GLU A 403 -33.35 -23.43 -2.76
C GLU A 403 -32.35 -23.86 -1.68
N GLU A 404 -32.58 -25.04 -1.10
CA GLU A 404 -31.67 -25.62 -0.10
C GLU A 404 -30.62 -26.47 -0.82
N ILE A 405 -29.35 -26.07 -0.74
CA ILE A 405 -28.22 -26.74 -1.37
C ILE A 405 -27.17 -27.02 -0.30
N ASP A 406 -26.84 -28.29 -0.07
CA ASP A 406 -25.85 -28.73 0.93
C ASP A 406 -26.15 -28.27 2.37
N GLY A 407 -27.43 -28.09 2.71
CA GLY A 407 -27.86 -27.59 4.02
C GLY A 407 -27.78 -26.07 4.20
N GLU A 408 -27.47 -25.34 3.13
CA GLU A 408 -27.52 -23.87 3.07
C GLU A 408 -28.67 -23.40 2.18
N THR A 409 -29.45 -22.44 2.67
CA THR A 409 -30.50 -21.82 1.85
C THR A 409 -29.88 -20.77 0.93
N LYS A 410 -29.95 -20.99 -0.39
CA LYS A 410 -29.41 -20.10 -1.42
C LYS A 410 -30.53 -19.42 -2.21
N THR A 411 -30.32 -18.16 -2.56
CA THR A 411 -31.27 -17.40 -3.40
C THR A 411 -31.22 -17.89 -4.84
N THR A 412 -32.38 -18.18 -5.43
CA THR A 412 -32.47 -18.57 -6.85
C THR A 412 -32.60 -17.36 -7.78
N TRP A 413 -32.82 -16.17 -7.20
CA TRP A 413 -33.10 -14.91 -7.88
C TRP A 413 -34.39 -14.91 -8.73
N LYS A 414 -35.17 -16.00 -8.75
CA LYS A 414 -36.42 -16.08 -9.51
C LYS A 414 -37.59 -15.47 -8.74
N LEU A 415 -38.46 -14.74 -9.43
CA LEU A 415 -39.68 -14.20 -8.84
C LEU A 415 -40.80 -15.26 -8.86
N ILE A 416 -41.17 -15.77 -7.68
CA ILE A 416 -42.20 -16.81 -7.53
C ILE A 416 -43.50 -16.25 -6.94
N ASP A 417 -44.62 -16.95 -7.17
CA ASP A 417 -45.91 -16.63 -6.54
C ASP A 417 -45.88 -16.92 -5.03
N GLY A 418 -46.41 -15.98 -4.24
CA GLY A 418 -46.59 -16.16 -2.80
C GLY A 418 -45.85 -15.13 -1.94
N ILE A 419 -45.71 -15.45 -0.65
CA ILE A 419 -45.13 -14.59 0.38
C ILE A 419 -43.85 -15.24 0.90
N CYS A 420 -42.77 -14.46 1.02
CA CYS A 420 -41.56 -14.91 1.69
C CYS A 420 -41.82 -15.03 3.19
N LYS A 421 -41.67 -16.24 3.75
CA LYS A 421 -41.90 -16.53 5.18
C LYS A 421 -40.63 -16.65 6.01
N GLU A 422 -39.47 -16.66 5.34
CA GLU A 422 -38.18 -16.93 5.96
C GLU A 422 -37.22 -15.76 5.68
N SER A 423 -36.44 -15.38 6.69
CA SER A 423 -35.42 -14.34 6.57
C SER A 423 -34.05 -14.99 6.52
N LEU A 424 -33.26 -14.67 5.51
CA LEU A 424 -31.89 -15.16 5.34
C LEU A 424 -30.86 -14.36 6.16
N ALA A 425 -31.30 -13.64 7.20
CA ALA A 425 -30.47 -12.70 7.93
C ALA A 425 -29.31 -13.40 8.65
N PHE A 426 -29.53 -14.58 9.23
CA PHE A 426 -28.49 -15.34 9.92
C PHE A 426 -27.50 -15.98 8.95
N GLU A 427 -27.99 -16.48 7.82
CA GLU A 427 -27.19 -17.04 6.73
C GLU A 427 -26.30 -15.95 6.10
N THR A 428 -26.85 -14.75 5.90
CA THR A 428 -26.11 -13.58 5.40
C THR A 428 -25.04 -13.15 6.41
N ALA A 429 -25.38 -13.08 7.70
CA ALA A 429 -24.42 -12.79 8.76
C ALA A 429 -23.25 -13.78 8.78
N ARG A 430 -23.52 -15.07 8.56
CA ARG A 430 -22.49 -16.11 8.44
C ARG A 430 -21.58 -15.89 7.24
N ALA A 431 -22.16 -15.57 6.09
CA ALA A 431 -21.42 -15.30 4.85
C ALA A 431 -20.51 -14.06 4.98
N GLU A 432 -20.94 -13.03 5.73
CA GLU A 432 -20.15 -11.82 6.03
C GLU A 432 -19.08 -12.05 7.13
N GLY A 433 -18.91 -13.29 7.59
CA GLY A 433 -17.84 -13.67 8.51
C GLY A 433 -18.13 -13.39 9.98
N ILE A 434 -19.40 -13.24 10.39
CA ILE A 434 -19.76 -13.15 11.81
C ILE A 434 -19.49 -14.51 12.48
N PRO A 435 -18.78 -14.54 13.64
CA PRO A 435 -18.48 -15.79 14.35
C PRO A 435 -19.73 -16.62 14.69
N GLU A 436 -19.67 -17.94 14.48
CA GLU A 436 -20.81 -18.85 14.63
C GLU A 436 -21.43 -18.81 16.03
N ASN A 437 -20.63 -18.65 17.09
CA ASN A 437 -21.12 -18.54 18.46
C ASN A 437 -22.01 -17.31 18.69
N ILE A 438 -21.81 -16.23 17.93
CA ILE A 438 -22.70 -15.04 17.97
C ILE A 438 -24.02 -15.35 17.25
N ILE A 439 -23.94 -16.06 16.12
CA ILE A 439 -25.11 -16.43 15.31
C ILE A 439 -26.01 -17.40 16.07
N GLU A 440 -25.44 -18.47 16.64
CA GLU A 440 -26.16 -19.43 17.48
C GLU A 440 -26.90 -18.72 18.63
N ARG A 441 -26.20 -17.80 19.32
CA ARG A 441 -26.82 -17.02 20.39
C ARG A 441 -27.96 -16.12 19.88
N ALA A 442 -27.81 -15.51 18.71
CA ALA A 442 -28.85 -14.68 18.12
C ALA A 442 -30.09 -15.52 17.72
N GLN A 443 -29.89 -16.74 17.20
CA GLN A 443 -30.96 -17.69 16.90
C GLN A 443 -31.73 -18.12 18.14
N GLU A 444 -31.04 -18.41 19.26
CA GLU A 444 -31.69 -18.70 20.54
C GLU A 444 -32.57 -17.52 21.02
N LEU A 445 -32.04 -16.29 20.93
CA LEU A 445 -32.77 -15.08 21.32
C LEU A 445 -34.01 -14.87 20.45
N TYR A 446 -33.89 -15.04 19.13
CA TYR A 446 -35.00 -14.93 18.20
C TYR A 446 -36.10 -15.96 18.49
N SER A 447 -35.71 -17.22 18.74
CA SER A 447 -36.64 -18.29 19.11
C SER A 447 -37.40 -17.98 20.42
N SER A 448 -36.75 -17.29 21.36
CA SER A 448 -37.38 -16.89 22.63
C SER A 448 -38.38 -15.72 22.51
N LEU A 449 -38.26 -14.89 21.46
CA LEU A 449 -39.13 -13.75 21.19
C LEU A 449 -40.41 -14.20 20.48
N ASN A 450 -40.29 -15.04 19.44
CA ASN A 450 -41.46 -15.58 18.72
C ASN A 450 -42.38 -16.45 19.61
N GLY A 451 -41.87 -16.96 20.74
CA GLY A 451 -42.68 -17.62 21.76
C GLY A 451 -43.48 -16.69 22.69
N LYS A 452 -43.25 -15.36 22.63
CA LYS A 452 -43.80 -14.36 23.57
C LYS A 452 -44.75 -13.31 22.95
N ASP A 453 -44.94 -13.31 21.64
CA ASP A 453 -45.76 -12.31 20.90
C ASP A 453 -47.29 -12.37 21.14
N ALA A 454 -47.75 -13.11 22.15
CA ALA A 454 -49.16 -13.08 22.57
C ALA A 454 -49.50 -11.97 23.60
N TYR A 455 -48.54 -11.15 24.09
CA TYR A 455 -48.77 -10.38 25.32
C TYR A 455 -48.31 -8.92 25.43
N LEU A 456 -47.76 -8.26 24.40
CA LEU A 456 -47.19 -6.90 24.60
C LEU A 456 -47.62 -5.86 23.56
N GLU A 457 -48.89 -5.46 23.62
CA GLU A 457 -49.33 -4.12 23.22
C GLU A 457 -49.78 -3.34 24.47
N LYS A 458 -48.89 -2.52 25.02
CA LYS A 458 -49.16 -1.24 25.70
C LYS A 458 -47.87 -0.70 26.32
N ASP A 459 -47.77 0.62 26.31
CA ASP A 459 -46.74 1.47 26.93
C ASP A 459 -45.46 1.64 26.08
N VAL A 460 -44.95 2.83 25.74
CA VAL A 460 -45.15 4.18 26.27
C VAL A 460 -44.72 5.24 25.23
N ARG A 461 -45.31 6.44 25.38
CA ARG A 461 -45.11 7.66 24.61
C ARG A 461 -43.82 8.43 24.96
N LYS A 462 -43.38 9.24 23.98
CA LYS A 462 -42.56 10.48 24.05
C LYS A 462 -41.07 10.36 24.39
N VAL A 463 -40.20 10.82 23.47
CA VAL A 463 -39.28 11.98 23.63
C VAL A 463 -38.97 12.54 22.22
N ASN A 464 -38.70 13.85 22.18
CA ASN A 464 -38.68 14.80 21.07
C ASN A 464 -37.35 14.91 20.27
N GLN A 465 -37.53 15.43 19.04
CA GLN A 465 -36.84 16.55 18.35
C GLN A 465 -35.42 16.44 17.77
N GLU A 466 -35.39 16.81 16.47
CA GLU A 466 -34.45 17.67 15.70
C GLU A 466 -33.05 17.06 15.44
N VAL A 467 -32.53 17.10 14.20
CA VAL A 467 -32.04 18.30 13.50
C VAL A 467 -32.06 18.12 11.96
N GLU A 468 -32.31 19.24 11.29
CA GLU A 468 -32.28 19.53 9.85
C GLU A 468 -30.92 19.28 9.17
N SER A 469 -30.94 18.96 7.86
CA SER A 469 -30.18 19.73 6.86
C SER A 469 -30.51 19.26 5.44
N GLU A 470 -30.97 20.23 4.64
CA GLU A 470 -31.25 20.15 3.21
C GLU A 470 -30.01 20.67 2.41
N PRO A 471 -30.06 20.88 1.07
CA PRO A 471 -29.44 20.06 0.02
C PRO A 471 -28.27 20.77 -0.69
N ILE A 472 -27.77 20.24 -1.83
CA ILE A 472 -27.66 20.96 -3.14
C ILE A 472 -26.64 20.32 -4.12
N PHE A 473 -27.20 19.96 -5.28
CA PHE A 473 -26.71 20.00 -6.68
C PHE A 473 -25.61 19.07 -7.23
N ASN A 474 -26.08 18.23 -8.16
CA ASN A 474 -25.47 17.86 -9.44
C ASN A 474 -25.11 19.08 -10.30
N GLU A 475 -24.13 18.96 -11.21
CA GLU A 475 -24.40 18.83 -12.65
C GLU A 475 -23.14 18.89 -13.57
N ILE A 476 -23.17 18.04 -14.62
CA ILE A 476 -22.76 18.31 -16.03
C ILE A 476 -21.24 18.28 -16.34
N THR A 477 -20.66 17.63 -17.38
CA THR A 477 -21.10 16.82 -18.55
C THR A 477 -19.88 16.20 -19.27
N ASN A 478 -20.10 15.09 -20.01
CA ASN A 478 -19.61 14.69 -21.35
C ASN A 478 -18.16 15.06 -21.78
N GLY A 479 -17.27 14.18 -22.26
CA GLY A 479 -17.40 12.95 -23.04
C GLY A 479 -16.76 13.15 -24.42
N ILE A 480 -15.60 12.52 -24.73
CA ILE A 480 -15.07 12.38 -26.11
C ILE A 480 -14.33 11.03 -26.27
N LYS A 481 -14.74 10.26 -27.30
CA LYS A 481 -14.16 9.00 -27.79
C LYS A 481 -12.95 9.26 -28.69
N ILE A 482 -11.90 8.41 -28.63
CA ILE A 482 -11.00 8.14 -29.78
C ILE A 482 -10.57 6.66 -29.80
N THR A 483 -10.72 6.06 -30.99
CA THR A 483 -10.46 4.66 -31.35
C THR A 483 -9.03 4.40 -31.85
N SER A 484 -8.65 3.11 -31.83
CA SER A 484 -7.41 2.38 -32.18
C SER A 484 -6.70 2.72 -33.53
N VAL A 485 -5.43 2.36 -33.80
CA VAL A 485 -4.88 1.01 -34.14
C VAL A 485 -3.31 0.95 -34.06
N HIS A 486 -2.78 -0.28 -33.99
CA HIS A 486 -1.43 -0.79 -33.67
C HIS A 486 -0.23 -0.42 -34.57
N SER A 487 0.98 -0.44 -33.97
CA SER A 487 2.18 -1.11 -34.51
C SER A 487 3.32 -1.14 -33.47
N ARG A 488 4.03 -2.27 -33.45
CA ARG A 488 5.05 -2.73 -32.49
C ARG A 488 6.43 -2.21 -32.94
N SER A 489 6.95 -1.25 -32.20
CA SER A 489 8.30 -0.70 -32.22
C SER A 489 8.46 -0.01 -30.85
N LYS A 490 9.63 -0.01 -30.21
CA LYS A 490 9.84 0.70 -28.92
C LYS A 490 9.27 2.12 -29.06
N ARG A 491 8.09 2.37 -28.47
CA ARG A 491 7.41 3.65 -28.60
C ARG A 491 8.00 4.57 -27.56
N GLU A 492 8.73 5.58 -28.01
CA GLU A 492 9.01 6.75 -27.20
C GLU A 492 7.69 7.22 -26.59
N THR A 493 7.63 7.32 -25.27
CA THR A 493 6.41 7.75 -24.60
C THR A 493 6.09 9.19 -25.02
N GLY A 494 4.81 9.58 -25.03
CA GLY A 494 4.43 10.97 -25.34
C GLY A 494 5.11 12.00 -24.42
N MET A 495 5.48 11.57 -23.21
CA MET A 495 6.25 12.33 -22.24
C MET A 495 7.72 12.47 -22.63
N GLU A 496 8.38 11.42 -23.13
CA GLU A 496 9.75 11.50 -23.66
C GLU A 496 9.84 12.47 -24.86
N LYS A 497 8.83 12.47 -25.73
CA LYS A 497 8.76 13.42 -26.85
C LYS A 497 8.62 14.86 -26.36
N LEU A 498 7.72 15.10 -25.41
CA LEU A 498 7.54 16.42 -24.78
C LEU A 498 8.81 16.89 -24.06
N GLN A 499 9.50 15.99 -23.36
CA GLN A 499 10.78 16.29 -22.72
C GLN A 499 11.84 16.73 -23.74
N LYS A 500 11.97 16.02 -24.87
CA LYS A 500 12.90 16.40 -25.94
C LYS A 500 12.57 17.76 -26.56
N GLU A 501 11.28 18.03 -26.79
CA GLU A 501 10.81 19.34 -27.30
C GLU A 501 11.14 20.47 -26.32
N VAL A 502 10.88 20.26 -25.02
CA VAL A 502 11.21 21.23 -23.96
C VAL A 502 12.73 21.44 -23.83
N VAL A 503 13.54 20.37 -23.87
CA VAL A 503 15.02 20.50 -23.88
C VAL A 503 15.49 21.31 -25.08
N SER A 504 14.95 21.06 -26.27
CA SER A 504 15.28 21.82 -27.49
C SER A 504 14.90 23.30 -27.37
N ALA A 505 13.70 23.59 -26.86
CA ALA A 505 13.22 24.95 -26.66
C ALA A 505 14.06 25.71 -25.61
N ILE A 506 14.38 25.08 -24.48
CA ILE A 506 15.23 25.68 -23.45
C ILE A 506 16.65 25.93 -23.98
N THR A 507 17.22 25.00 -24.74
CA THR A 507 18.55 25.16 -25.34
C THR A 507 18.58 26.36 -26.28
N LYS A 508 17.55 26.52 -27.12
CA LYS A 508 17.40 27.67 -28.03
C LYS A 508 17.29 28.98 -27.25
N ILE A 509 16.40 29.05 -26.27
CA ILE A 509 16.20 30.23 -25.41
C ILE A 509 17.51 30.62 -24.70
N TYR A 510 18.23 29.63 -24.17
CA TYR A 510 19.48 29.85 -23.46
C TYR A 510 20.61 30.33 -24.40
N GLN A 511 20.71 29.76 -25.60
CA GLN A 511 21.72 30.15 -26.61
C GLN A 511 21.45 31.55 -27.18
N GLU A 512 20.19 31.90 -27.48
CA GLU A 512 19.82 33.22 -28.01
C GLU A 512 20.11 34.35 -27.02
N LYS A 513 19.97 34.10 -25.72
CA LYS A 513 20.11 35.13 -24.65
C LYS A 513 21.49 35.20 -24.00
N LEU A 514 22.32 34.15 -24.10
CA LEU A 514 23.71 34.15 -23.62
C LEU A 514 24.59 35.16 -24.36
N ILE A 515 24.31 35.40 -25.65
CA ILE A 515 25.08 36.31 -26.51
C ILE A 515 24.89 37.78 -26.11
N ASP A 516 23.73 38.13 -25.56
CA ASP A 516 23.36 39.53 -25.33
C ASP A 516 23.67 40.07 -23.92
N HIS A 517 23.71 39.21 -22.88
CA HIS A 517 23.62 39.72 -21.50
C HIS A 517 24.55 39.11 -20.43
N PHE A 518 25.17 37.94 -20.64
CA PHE A 518 25.62 37.16 -19.49
C PHE A 518 27.13 37.06 -19.21
N MET A 519 28.08 37.08 -20.16
CA MET A 519 29.54 37.14 -19.88
C MET A 519 30.40 37.51 -21.11
N PRO A 520 31.62 38.07 -20.97
CA PRO A 520 32.56 38.28 -22.08
C PRO A 520 33.02 36.97 -22.74
N SER A 521 33.25 37.04 -24.05
CA SER A 521 33.38 35.96 -25.04
C SER A 521 34.49 34.91 -24.87
N GLU A 522 35.32 34.94 -23.82
CA GLU A 522 36.48 34.04 -23.69
C GLU A 522 36.24 32.73 -22.90
N ILE A 523 35.11 32.60 -22.19
CA ILE A 523 34.78 31.39 -21.41
C ILE A 523 33.83 30.44 -22.19
N LEU A 524 33.26 30.90 -23.30
CA LEU A 524 32.10 30.27 -23.95
C LEU A 524 32.41 29.08 -24.87
N GLN A 525 33.66 28.70 -25.09
CA GLN A 525 33.98 27.62 -26.02
C GLN A 525 33.69 26.20 -25.48
N THR A 526 33.30 26.04 -24.20
CA THR A 526 33.22 24.69 -23.59
C THR A 526 32.20 24.48 -22.46
N ALA A 527 31.22 25.37 -22.26
CA ALA A 527 30.16 25.12 -21.27
C ALA A 527 28.96 24.40 -21.91
N GLU A 528 29.02 23.07 -22.02
CA GLU A 528 27.85 22.25 -22.34
C GLU A 528 26.79 22.41 -21.22
N ILE A 529 25.57 22.76 -21.61
CA ILE A 529 24.43 22.78 -20.68
C ILE A 529 24.05 21.33 -20.41
N ASN A 530 24.30 20.86 -19.20
CA ASN A 530 23.90 19.51 -18.82
C ASN A 530 22.45 19.52 -18.32
N PHE A 531 21.55 18.96 -19.12
CA PHE A 531 20.15 18.74 -18.76
C PHE A 531 20.01 17.39 -18.07
N VAL A 532 19.52 17.38 -16.85
CA VAL A 532 19.32 16.15 -16.10
C VAL A 532 17.84 15.95 -15.81
N THR A 533 17.31 14.80 -16.24
CA THR A 533 15.95 14.36 -15.95
C THR A 533 15.92 13.61 -14.63
N VAL A 534 14.94 13.92 -13.79
CA VAL A 534 14.63 13.18 -12.57
C VAL A 534 13.25 12.56 -12.75
N ALA A 535 13.22 11.26 -13.03
CA ALA A 535 11.98 10.51 -13.17
C ALA A 535 11.22 10.44 -11.83
N SER A 536 9.96 10.00 -11.86
CA SER A 536 9.06 10.03 -10.70
C SER A 536 9.57 9.30 -9.44
N ARG A 537 10.51 8.37 -9.60
CA ARG A 537 11.13 7.58 -8.52
C ARG A 537 12.64 7.78 -8.43
N GLU A 538 13.12 8.93 -8.86
CA GLU A 538 14.54 9.29 -8.77
C GLU A 538 14.72 10.53 -7.89
N GLN A 539 15.92 10.74 -7.39
CA GLN A 539 16.36 11.92 -6.68
C GLN A 539 17.46 12.63 -7.46
N PRO A 540 17.56 13.97 -7.33
CA PRO A 540 18.72 14.69 -7.84
C PRO A 540 20.02 14.18 -7.20
N PRO A 541 21.15 14.20 -7.93
CA PRO A 541 22.44 13.81 -7.37
C PRO A 541 22.90 14.76 -6.26
N PRO A 542 23.78 14.31 -5.34
CA PRO A 542 24.33 15.14 -4.27
C PRO A 542 25.07 16.39 -4.75
N SER A 543 25.57 16.39 -5.99
CA SER A 543 26.20 17.55 -6.64
C SER A 543 25.26 18.75 -6.77
N THR A 544 23.95 18.57 -6.60
CA THR A 544 22.95 19.65 -6.60
C THR A 544 22.82 20.38 -5.26
N ILE A 545 23.39 19.84 -4.17
CA ILE A 545 23.26 20.41 -2.83
C ILE A 545 23.95 21.78 -2.77
N GLY A 546 23.16 22.83 -2.50
CA GLY A 546 23.64 24.21 -2.42
C GLY A 546 23.92 24.87 -3.77
N ALA A 547 23.62 24.20 -4.88
CA ALA A 547 23.72 24.76 -6.22
C ALA A 547 22.41 25.44 -6.62
N SER A 548 22.50 26.64 -7.19
CA SER A 548 21.33 27.28 -7.79
C SER A 548 20.92 26.51 -9.05
N SER A 549 19.64 26.15 -9.13
CA SER A 549 19.10 25.35 -10.22
C SER A 549 17.79 25.94 -10.73
N VAL A 550 17.55 25.77 -12.04
CA VAL A 550 16.25 26.02 -12.67
C VAL A 550 15.69 24.66 -13.09
N TYR A 551 14.44 24.41 -12.76
CA TYR A 551 13.77 23.15 -13.04
C TYR A 551 12.42 23.36 -13.74
N VAL A 552 12.06 22.39 -14.56
CA VAL A 552 10.78 22.26 -15.24
C VAL A 552 10.11 20.99 -14.73
N LEU A 553 8.90 21.14 -14.21
CA LEU A 553 8.04 20.08 -13.73
C LEU A 553 6.97 19.80 -14.80
N PHE A 554 6.79 18.53 -15.14
CA PHE A 554 5.81 18.08 -16.12
C PHE A 554 4.55 17.57 -15.42
N GLN A 555 3.43 18.28 -15.59
CA GLN A 555 2.15 17.89 -15.00
C GLN A 555 1.36 16.93 -15.91
N PRO A 556 0.50 16.07 -15.32
CA PRO A 556 -0.31 15.12 -16.10
C PRO A 556 -1.26 15.75 -17.12
N ASP A 557 -1.67 17.01 -16.90
CA ASP A 557 -2.53 17.80 -17.79
C ASP A 557 -1.74 18.51 -18.91
N LYS A 558 -0.48 18.12 -19.13
CA LYS A 558 0.48 18.72 -20.08
C LYS A 558 0.86 20.16 -19.78
N LYS A 559 0.57 20.67 -18.58
CA LYS A 559 1.12 21.95 -18.15
C LYS A 559 2.57 21.78 -17.70
N LEU A 560 3.36 22.82 -17.95
CA LEU A 560 4.74 22.92 -17.51
C LEU A 560 4.81 23.95 -16.38
N TYR A 561 5.41 23.56 -15.26
CA TYR A 561 5.74 24.48 -14.19
C TYR A 561 7.26 24.73 -14.23
N VAL A 562 7.66 26.00 -14.30
CA VAL A 562 9.07 26.41 -14.24
C VAL A 562 9.33 27.02 -12.87
N GLY A 563 10.43 26.64 -12.25
CA GLY A 563 10.86 27.24 -10.99
C GLY A 563 12.36 27.27 -10.82
N GLN A 564 12.85 28.09 -9.89
CA GLN A 564 14.24 28.02 -9.40
C GLN A 564 14.33 27.55 -7.95
N THR A 565 15.47 26.99 -7.56
CA THR A 565 15.75 26.62 -6.17
C THR A 565 17.25 26.43 -5.92
N ASP A 566 17.68 26.68 -4.67
CA ASP A 566 19.02 26.35 -4.17
C ASP A 566 19.02 25.01 -3.38
N ASP A 567 17.83 24.42 -3.18
CA ASP A 567 17.59 23.10 -2.59
C ASP A 567 16.65 22.33 -3.53
N LEU A 568 17.23 21.62 -4.50
CA LEU A 568 16.47 20.88 -5.51
C LEU A 568 15.83 19.63 -4.92
N GLU A 569 16.53 18.90 -4.06
CA GLU A 569 16.02 17.70 -3.39
C GLU A 569 14.80 18.02 -2.52
N GLY A 570 14.86 19.09 -1.70
CA GLY A 570 13.72 19.55 -0.92
C GLY A 570 12.53 19.96 -1.79
N ARG A 571 12.79 20.59 -2.94
CA ARG A 571 11.74 21.03 -3.86
C ARG A 571 11.06 19.87 -4.58
N VAL A 572 11.83 18.88 -5.04
CA VAL A 572 11.31 17.64 -5.64
C VAL A 572 10.40 16.92 -4.65
N ARG A 573 10.85 16.75 -3.39
CA ARG A 573 10.03 16.15 -2.33
C ARG A 573 8.73 16.92 -2.06
N ALA A 574 8.79 18.25 -1.98
CA ALA A 574 7.62 19.08 -1.71
C ALA A 574 6.56 18.97 -2.83
N HIS A 575 6.99 18.99 -4.09
CA HIS A 575 6.09 18.81 -5.24
C HIS A 575 5.50 17.40 -5.27
N ARG A 576 6.30 16.37 -5.04
CA ARG A 576 5.78 14.99 -5.02
C ARG A 576 4.79 14.73 -3.89
N ALA A 577 4.98 15.39 -2.73
CA ALA A 577 4.03 15.31 -1.63
C ALA A 577 2.66 15.95 -1.96
N LYS A 578 2.62 16.91 -2.90
CA LYS A 578 1.40 17.64 -3.29
C LYS A 578 0.75 17.08 -4.55
N GLU A 579 1.54 16.75 -5.56
CA GLU A 579 1.10 16.41 -6.92
C GLU A 579 1.33 14.95 -7.30
N GLY A 580 1.94 14.15 -6.41
CA GLY A 580 2.22 12.73 -6.62
C GLY A 580 3.50 12.46 -7.42
N ASN A 581 3.54 11.36 -8.16
CA ASN A 581 4.73 10.86 -8.86
C ASN A 581 5.04 11.66 -10.14
N VAL A 582 5.53 12.88 -9.98
CA VAL A 582 5.88 13.80 -11.06
C VAL A 582 7.37 13.75 -11.44
N SER A 583 7.65 14.01 -12.73
CA SER A 583 9.01 14.06 -13.29
C SER A 583 9.50 15.51 -13.44
N PHE A 584 10.82 15.67 -13.33
CA PHE A 584 11.49 16.96 -13.40
C PHE A 584 12.59 16.92 -14.45
N LEU A 585 12.87 18.08 -15.03
CA LEU A 585 14.06 18.37 -15.82
C LEU A 585 14.74 19.57 -15.18
N TYR A 586 16.04 19.51 -14.90
CA TYR A 586 16.72 20.65 -14.29
C TYR A 586 18.07 20.96 -14.93
N ILE A 587 18.53 22.18 -14.66
CA ILE A 587 19.82 22.72 -15.08
C ILE A 587 20.46 23.42 -13.88
N ILE A 588 21.75 23.17 -13.67
CA ILE A 588 22.55 23.89 -12.67
C ILE A 588 23.08 25.19 -13.29
N VAL A 589 22.94 26.31 -12.58
CA VAL A 589 23.38 27.63 -13.05
C VAL A 589 24.27 28.32 -12.01
N PRO A 590 25.18 29.23 -12.45
CA PRO A 590 26.11 29.90 -11.54
C PRO A 590 25.41 31.00 -10.74
N GLY A 591 24.70 30.60 -9.68
CA GLY A 591 24.12 31.47 -8.67
C GLY A 591 22.70 31.95 -8.96
N LYS A 592 22.06 32.43 -7.88
CA LYS A 592 20.63 32.75 -7.82
C LYS A 592 20.17 33.85 -8.77
N SER A 593 21.03 34.84 -9.05
CA SER A 593 20.67 35.93 -9.97
C SER A 593 20.45 35.41 -11.39
N ILE A 594 21.30 34.49 -11.85
CA ILE A 594 21.19 33.89 -13.18
C ILE A 594 20.00 32.92 -13.21
N ALA A 595 19.78 32.16 -12.13
CA ALA A 595 18.61 31.30 -12.00
C ALA A 595 17.28 32.06 -12.13
N CYS A 596 17.14 33.20 -11.44
CA CYS A 596 15.95 34.05 -11.48
C CYS A 596 15.69 34.64 -12.87
N GLN A 597 16.76 35.09 -13.55
CA GLN A 597 16.65 35.64 -14.90
C GLN A 597 16.28 34.54 -15.92
N LEU A 598 16.90 33.37 -15.81
CA LEU A 598 16.59 32.23 -16.68
C LEU A 598 15.15 31.71 -16.44
N GLU A 599 14.72 31.58 -15.19
CA GLU A 599 13.33 31.26 -14.84
C GLU A 599 12.34 32.22 -15.51
N THR A 600 12.59 33.52 -15.39
CA THR A 600 11.74 34.56 -16.00
C THR A 600 11.72 34.46 -17.53
N LEU A 601 12.87 34.19 -18.15
CA LEU A 601 12.96 34.00 -19.60
C LEU A 601 12.16 32.78 -20.06
N LEU A 602 12.33 31.65 -19.36
CA LEU A 602 11.63 30.40 -19.69
C LEU A 602 10.11 30.54 -19.54
N ILE A 603 9.62 31.17 -18.46
CA ILE A 603 8.19 31.41 -18.26
C ILE A 603 7.58 32.24 -19.41
N ASN A 604 8.31 33.22 -19.92
CA ASN A 604 7.82 34.11 -20.97
C ASN A 604 7.95 33.53 -22.38
N GLN A 605 8.98 32.72 -22.64
CA GLN A 605 9.32 32.27 -24.00
C GLN A 605 8.89 30.84 -24.32
N LEU A 606 8.82 29.93 -23.33
CA LEU A 606 8.37 28.55 -23.58
C LEU A 606 6.96 28.47 -24.20
N PRO A 607 5.96 29.29 -23.81
CA PRO A 607 4.64 29.27 -24.43
C PRO A 607 4.62 29.71 -25.91
N HIS A 608 5.71 30.28 -26.42
CA HIS A 608 5.83 30.71 -27.82
C HIS A 608 6.52 29.68 -28.72
N GLU A 609 7.09 28.60 -28.15
CA GLU A 609 7.81 27.56 -28.88
C GLU A 609 6.96 26.30 -29.17
N GLY A 610 5.66 26.31 -28.84
CA GLY A 610 4.72 25.21 -29.08
C GLY A 610 3.77 25.02 -27.91
#